data_AF-A0A6U3QSZ4-F1
#
_entry.id   AF-A0A6U3QSZ4-F1
#
_cell.length_a   1.000
_cell.length_b   1.000
_cell.length_c   1.000
_cell.angle_alpha   90.00
_cell.angle_beta   90.00
_cell.angle_gamma   90.00
#
_symmetry.space_group_name_H-M   'P 1'
#
loop_
_entity.id
_entity.type
_entity.pdbx_description
1 polymer ?
#
loop_
_entity_poly.entity_id
_entity_poly.type
_entity_poly.pdbx_seq_one_letter_code
_entity_poly.pdbx_strand_id
1 'polypeptide(L)'
;MSEEKTPARLVLTQNEMNAMSSAFTMLCNNSILTFMDMKANKKHPMKMNKERDALEDCALSTYNGLKDNCGETLAEIEKCLAQNPASWKLCTPLREKLNECAVRSKLGELSKS
;
A
#
# COMPACT_ATOMS: atom_id res chain seq x y z
N MET A 1 29.18 -18.22 -1.77
CA MET A 1 28.04 -17.71 -2.55
C MET A 1 26.97 -17.37 -1.55
N SER A 2 26.74 -16.09 -1.29
CA SER A 2 25.74 -15.65 -0.32
C SER A 2 24.36 -15.88 -0.92
N GLU A 3 23.52 -16.66 -0.24
CA GLU A 3 22.12 -16.83 -0.62
C GLU A 3 21.42 -15.46 -0.53
N GLU A 4 21.11 -14.89 -1.68
CA GLU A 4 20.30 -13.69 -1.80
C GLU A 4 18.87 -14.06 -1.39
N LYS A 5 18.55 -13.89 -0.10
CA LYS A 5 17.19 -14.07 0.41
C LYS A 5 16.26 -13.16 -0.40
N THR A 6 15.47 -13.74 -1.28
CA THR A 6 14.40 -13.01 -1.97
C THR A 6 13.48 -12.42 -0.89
N PRO A 7 13.30 -11.09 -0.83
CA PRO A 7 12.42 -10.50 0.16
C PRO A 7 11.01 -11.09 -0.02
N ALA A 8 10.35 -11.39 1.09
CA ALA A 8 8.99 -11.93 1.07
C ALA A 8 8.08 -10.93 0.35
N ARG A 9 7.62 -11.29 -0.85
CA ARG A 9 6.73 -10.42 -1.62
C ARG A 9 5.41 -10.27 -0.87
N LEU A 10 4.95 -9.04 -0.73
CA LEU A 10 3.63 -8.75 -0.20
C LEU A 10 2.58 -9.29 -1.17
N VAL A 11 1.81 -10.28 -0.73
CA VAL A 11 0.67 -10.83 -1.48
C VAL A 11 -0.59 -10.45 -0.72
N LEU A 12 -1.39 -9.57 -1.32
CA LEU A 12 -2.65 -9.10 -0.76
C LEU A 12 -3.83 -9.82 -1.40
N THR A 13 -4.84 -10.12 -0.59
CA THR A 13 -6.16 -10.46 -1.11
C THR A 13 -6.79 -9.26 -1.83
N GLN A 14 -7.81 -9.52 -2.65
CA GLN A 14 -8.54 -8.45 -3.34
C GLN A 14 -9.13 -7.42 -2.36
N ASN A 15 -9.63 -7.88 -1.21
CA ASN A 15 -10.23 -7.01 -0.19
C ASN A 15 -9.16 -6.16 0.50
N GLU A 16 -8.02 -6.73 0.87
CA GLU A 16 -6.88 -5.99 1.42
C GLU A 16 -6.39 -4.92 0.43
N MET A 17 -6.17 -5.30 -0.84
CA MET A 17 -5.74 -4.37 -1.87
C MET A 17 -6.73 -3.21 -2.04
N ASN A 18 -8.03 -3.51 -2.06
CA ASN A 18 -9.07 -2.50 -2.16
C ASN A 18 -9.18 -1.65 -0.89
N ALA A 19 -9.06 -2.23 0.30
CA ALA A 19 -9.14 -1.50 1.55
C ALA A 19 -8.04 -0.42 1.63
N MET A 20 -6.83 -0.77 1.22
CA MET A 20 -5.63 0.05 1.41
C MET A 20 -5.24 0.88 0.18
N SER A 21 -5.96 0.77 -0.95
CA SER A 21 -5.57 1.45 -2.19
C SER A 21 -5.35 2.95 -2.03
N SER A 22 -6.21 3.62 -1.24
CA SER A 22 -6.05 5.05 -0.93
C SER A 22 -4.82 5.30 -0.06
N ALA A 23 -4.61 4.48 0.97
CA ALA A 23 -3.46 4.60 1.86
C ALA A 23 -2.15 4.40 1.09
N PHE A 24 -2.04 3.41 0.20
CA PHE A 24 -0.84 3.24 -0.63
C PHE A 24 -0.60 4.44 -1.56
N THR A 25 -1.64 4.95 -2.20
CA THR A 25 -1.52 6.12 -3.09
C THR A 25 -0.99 7.33 -2.34
N MET A 26 -1.48 7.55 -1.12
CA MET A 26 -1.10 8.69 -0.29
C MET A 26 0.29 8.52 0.34
N LEU A 27 0.61 7.33 0.85
CA LEU A 27 1.78 7.08 1.68
C LEU A 27 3.00 6.60 0.89
N CYS A 28 2.81 6.09 -0.33
CA CYS A 28 3.87 5.67 -1.24
C CYS A 28 3.92 6.52 -2.51
N ASN A 29 3.41 7.77 -2.45
CA ASN A 29 3.22 8.62 -3.60
C ASN A 29 4.52 8.85 -4.40
N ASN A 30 5.65 9.07 -3.74
CA ASN A 30 6.90 9.35 -4.45
C ASN A 30 7.41 8.11 -5.20
N SER A 31 7.36 6.94 -4.56
CA SER A 31 7.76 5.67 -5.17
C SER A 31 6.83 5.30 -6.34
N ILE A 32 5.52 5.55 -6.20
CA ILE A 32 4.54 5.35 -7.28
C ILE A 32 4.83 6.27 -8.46
N LEU A 33 5.00 7.57 -8.22
CA LEU A 33 5.28 8.55 -9.28
C LEU A 33 6.58 8.23 -10.02
N THR A 34 7.63 7.85 -9.29
CA THR A 34 8.91 7.45 -9.88
C THR A 34 8.74 6.21 -10.77
N PHE A 35 8.04 5.19 -10.28
CA PHE A 35 7.79 3.97 -11.06
C PHE A 35 6.93 4.26 -12.31
N MET A 36 5.88 5.09 -12.18
CA MET A 36 5.02 5.48 -13.29
C MET A 36 5.76 6.31 -14.34
N ASP A 37 6.64 7.23 -13.93
CA ASP A 37 7.47 8.01 -14.85
C ASP A 37 8.42 7.12 -15.66
N MET A 38 9.08 6.15 -15.02
CA MET A 38 9.93 5.17 -15.70
C MET A 38 9.15 4.35 -16.75
N LYS A 39 7.91 3.96 -16.42
CA LYS A 39 7.00 3.28 -17.35
C LYS A 39 6.57 4.20 -18.50
N ALA A 40 6.25 5.46 -18.23
CA ALA A 40 5.90 6.45 -19.25
C ALA A 40 7.07 6.69 -20.22
N ASN A 41 8.30 6.69 -19.70
CA ASN A 41 9.54 6.78 -20.46
C ASN A 41 9.97 5.45 -21.13
N LYS A 42 9.07 4.44 -21.15
CA LYS A 42 9.28 3.12 -21.78
C LYS A 42 10.58 2.44 -21.33
N LYS A 43 11.01 2.67 -20.09
CA LYS A 43 12.17 1.96 -19.53
C LYS A 43 11.87 0.47 -19.50
N HIS A 44 12.86 -0.32 -19.90
CA HIS A 44 12.73 -1.76 -19.92
C HIS A 44 12.52 -2.28 -18.48
N PRO A 45 11.58 -3.20 -18.20
CA PRO A 45 11.28 -3.65 -16.83
C PRO A 45 12.48 -4.15 -16.03
N MET A 46 13.43 -4.84 -16.69
CA MET A 46 14.68 -5.32 -16.07
C MET A 46 15.63 -4.20 -15.64
N LYS A 47 15.38 -2.94 -16.03
CA LYS A 47 16.16 -1.76 -15.63
C LYS A 47 15.45 -0.94 -14.55
N MET A 48 14.34 -1.44 -14.01
CA MET A 48 13.51 -0.76 -13.03
C MET A 48 13.53 -1.46 -11.67
N ASN A 49 14.47 -2.38 -11.43
CA ASN A 49 14.49 -3.19 -10.21
C ASN A 49 14.54 -2.30 -8.95
N LYS A 50 15.39 -1.27 -8.94
CA LYS A 50 15.49 -0.35 -7.80
C LYS A 50 14.17 0.34 -7.48
N GLU A 51 13.47 0.85 -8.49
CA GLU A 51 12.19 1.55 -8.30
C GLU A 51 11.06 0.59 -7.95
N ARG A 52 11.12 -0.65 -8.45
CA ARG A 52 10.21 -1.73 -8.04
C ARG A 52 10.41 -2.09 -6.58
N ASP A 53 11.65 -2.34 -6.18
CA ASP A 53 12.01 -2.70 -4.81
C ASP A 53 11.61 -1.58 -3.85
N ALA A 54 11.85 -0.31 -4.21
CA ALA A 54 11.41 0.83 -3.40
C ALA A 54 9.88 0.92 -3.23
N LEU A 55 9.12 0.65 -4.30
CA LEU A 55 7.66 0.61 -4.24
C LEU A 55 7.15 -0.59 -3.43
N GLU A 56 7.75 -1.77 -3.62
CA GLU A 56 7.43 -2.99 -2.86
C GLU A 56 7.73 -2.81 -1.37
N ASP A 57 8.88 -2.24 -1.02
CA ASP A 57 9.27 -1.91 0.36
C ASP A 57 8.32 -0.90 1.01
N CYS A 58 7.92 0.13 0.27
CA CYS A 58 6.94 1.10 0.78
C CYS A 58 5.59 0.42 1.04
N ALA A 59 5.09 -0.36 0.09
CA ALA A 59 3.82 -1.07 0.25
C ALA A 59 3.86 -2.05 1.43
N LEU A 60 4.96 -2.79 1.60
CA LEU A 60 5.15 -3.71 2.73
C LEU A 60 5.20 -2.97 4.08
N SER A 61 5.97 -1.89 4.16
CA SER A 61 6.05 -1.05 5.36
C SER A 61 4.70 -0.45 5.72
N THR A 62 3.99 0.11 4.75
CA THR A 62 2.63 0.65 4.95
C THR A 62 1.66 -0.44 5.39
N TYR A 63 1.69 -1.63 4.78
CA TYR A 63 0.81 -2.74 5.17
C TYR A 63 1.03 -3.17 6.62
N ASN A 64 2.28 -3.42 6.99
CA ASN A 64 2.63 -3.82 8.36
C ASN A 64 2.25 -2.71 9.35
N GLY A 65 2.57 -1.45 9.03
CA GLY A 65 2.20 -0.31 9.85
C GLY A 65 0.68 -0.16 10.03
N LEU A 66 -0.11 -0.41 8.98
CA LEU A 66 -1.58 -0.38 9.06
C LEU A 66 -2.11 -1.52 9.93
N LYS A 67 -1.55 -2.73 9.82
CA LYS A 67 -1.92 -3.84 10.70
C LYS A 67 -1.61 -3.55 12.17
N ASP A 68 -0.44 -2.99 12.45
CA ASP A 68 0.04 -2.76 13.81
C ASP A 68 -0.66 -1.57 14.49
N ASN A 69 -0.92 -0.49 13.74
CA ASN A 69 -1.42 0.77 14.31
C ASN A 69 -2.91 1.03 14.02
N CYS A 70 -3.43 0.47 12.93
CA CYS A 70 -4.78 0.76 12.41
C CYS A 70 -5.59 -0.52 12.20
N GLY A 71 -5.20 -1.64 12.81
CA GLY A 71 -5.74 -2.98 12.55
C GLY A 71 -7.25 -3.10 12.75
N GLU A 72 -7.82 -2.41 13.74
CA GLU A 72 -9.27 -2.38 13.97
C GLU A 72 -10.01 -1.74 12.77
N THR A 73 -9.60 -0.54 12.38
CA THR A 73 -10.19 0.16 11.22
C THR A 73 -9.98 -0.63 9.93
N LEU A 74 -8.83 -1.29 9.76
CA LEU A 74 -8.54 -2.15 8.62
C LEU A 74 -9.50 -3.36 8.56
N ALA A 75 -9.78 -3.99 9.70
CA ALA A 75 -10.76 -5.09 9.77
C ALA A 75 -12.19 -4.61 9.49
N GLU A 76 -12.58 -3.41 9.96
CA GLU A 76 -13.89 -2.82 9.69
C GLU A 76 -14.13 -2.60 8.20
N ILE A 77 -13.14 -2.05 7.49
CA ILE A 77 -13.27 -1.82 6.04
C ILE A 77 -13.27 -3.13 5.25
N GLU A 78 -12.43 -4.10 5.61
CA GLU A 78 -12.42 -5.41 4.95
C GLU A 78 -13.77 -6.11 5.08
N LYS A 79 -14.36 -6.07 6.28
CA LYS A 79 -15.72 -6.56 6.53
C LYS A 79 -16.76 -5.82 5.70
N CYS A 80 -16.66 -4.48 5.62
CA CYS A 80 -17.58 -3.69 4.81
C CYS A 80 -17.49 -4.06 3.32
N LEU A 81 -16.29 -4.23 2.78
CA LEU A 81 -16.06 -4.62 1.38
C LEU A 81 -16.55 -6.04 1.09
N ALA A 82 -16.36 -6.97 2.02
CA ALA A 82 -16.88 -8.32 1.92
C ALA A 82 -18.41 -8.37 1.91
N GLN A 83 -19.07 -7.49 2.68
CA GLN A 83 -20.53 -7.39 2.72
C GLN A 83 -21.11 -6.60 1.54
N ASN A 84 -20.33 -5.72 0.91
CA ASN A 84 -20.78 -4.80 -0.15
C ASN A 84 -19.90 -4.90 -1.41
N PRO A 85 -19.77 -6.08 -2.05
CA PRO A 85 -18.82 -6.29 -3.14
C PRO A 85 -19.03 -5.40 -4.37
N ALA A 86 -20.27 -4.94 -4.61
CA ALA A 86 -20.63 -4.06 -5.73
C ALA A 86 -20.68 -2.56 -5.37
N SER A 87 -20.60 -2.21 -4.09
CA SER A 87 -20.94 -0.86 -3.60
C SER A 87 -19.87 -0.32 -2.65
N TRP A 88 -18.64 -0.19 -3.15
CA TRP A 88 -17.49 0.22 -2.34
C TRP A 88 -17.63 1.63 -1.75
N LYS A 89 -18.47 2.47 -2.37
CA LYS A 89 -18.81 3.82 -1.87
C LYS A 89 -19.42 3.80 -0.47
N LEU A 90 -20.10 2.72 -0.08
CA LEU A 90 -20.66 2.58 1.27
C LEU A 90 -19.56 2.45 2.33
N CYS A 91 -18.37 2.00 1.94
CA CYS A 91 -17.21 1.85 2.81
C CYS A 91 -16.28 3.07 2.80
N THR A 92 -16.63 4.16 2.09
CA THR A 92 -15.82 5.38 2.02
C THR A 92 -15.51 5.99 3.39
N PRO A 93 -16.47 6.11 4.33
CA PRO A 93 -16.16 6.66 5.65
C PRO A 93 -15.10 5.84 6.41
N LEU A 94 -15.10 4.52 6.23
CA LEU A 94 -14.09 3.63 6.83
C LEU A 94 -12.72 3.80 6.14
N ARG A 95 -12.70 4.06 4.83
CA ARG A 95 -11.46 4.42 4.11
C ARG A 95 -10.86 5.72 4.64
N GLU A 96 -11.69 6.74 4.85
CA GLU A 96 -11.24 8.03 5.38
C GLU A 96 -10.65 7.86 6.78
N LYS A 97 -11.34 7.13 7.67
CA LYS A 97 -10.84 6.78 9.01
C LYS A 97 -9.51 6.01 8.96
N LEU A 98 -9.36 5.06 8.02
CA LEU A 98 -8.12 4.32 7.82
C LEU A 98 -6.99 5.25 7.38
N ASN A 99 -7.25 6.14 6.42
CA ASN A 99 -6.28 7.10 5.93
C ASN A 99 -5.84 8.07 7.04
N GLU A 100 -6.78 8.59 7.84
CA GLU A 100 -6.48 9.46 8.98
C GLU A 100 -5.58 8.75 10.01
N CYS A 101 -5.90 7.50 10.35
CA CYS A 101 -5.05 6.70 11.23
C CYS A 101 -3.64 6.57 10.65
N ALA A 102 -3.53 6.23 9.37
CA ALA A 102 -2.25 6.01 8.71
C ALA A 102 -1.38 7.28 8.66
N VAL A 103 -1.99 8.46 8.46
CA VAL A 103 -1.29 9.75 8.52
C VAL A 103 -0.84 10.07 9.93
N ARG A 104 -1.70 9.88 10.94
CA ARG A 104 -1.36 10.12 12.36
C ARG A 104 -0.21 9.24 12.82
N SER A 105 -0.18 7.99 12.35
CA SER A 105 0.90 7.03 12.61
C SER A 105 2.13 7.25 11.73
N LYS A 106 2.13 8.26 10.84
CA LYS A 106 3.25 8.59 9.93
C LYS A 106 3.75 7.37 9.16
N LEU A 107 2.86 6.60 8.54
CA LEU A 107 3.24 5.36 7.85
C LEU A 107 3.84 5.60 6.45
N GLY A 108 4.49 4.58 5.88
CA GLY A 108 5.06 4.64 4.54
C GLY A 108 6.17 5.70 4.42
N GLU A 109 6.15 6.50 3.36
CA GLU A 109 7.14 7.56 3.14
C GLU A 109 7.03 8.70 4.16
N LEU A 110 5.88 8.87 4.81
CA LEU A 110 5.71 9.87 5.88
C LEU A 110 6.52 9.52 7.14
N SER A 111 6.92 8.26 7.32
CA SER A 111 7.73 7.85 8.47
C SER A 111 9.15 8.40 8.41
N LYS A 112 9.57 8.85 7.23
CA LYS A 112 10.89 9.41 6.96
C LYS A 112 10.91 10.95 7.03
N SER A 113 9.78 11.58 7.36
CA SER A 113 9.59 13.04 7.46
C SER A 113 9.73 13.57 8.89
#